data_AF-A0A9D7AL87-F1
#
_entry.id   AF-A0A9D7AL87-F1
#
_cell.length_a   1.000
_cell.length_b   1.000
_cell.length_c   1.000
_cell.angle_alpha   90.00
_cell.angle_beta   90.00
_cell.angle_gamma   90.00
#
_symmetry.space_group_name_H-M   'P 1'
#
loop_
_entity.id
_entity.type
_entity.pdbx_description
1 polymer ?
#
loop_
_entity_poly.entity_id
_entity_poly.type
_entity_poly.pdbx_seq_one_letter_code
_entity_poly.pdbx_strand_id
1 'polypeptide(L)'
;MINNNKSDEKMTKGAMITQEILDTLAEQCAAKYAAVKDKVSLTDDISDETLRLIGPTTNDIAEICVINVYQARYYLLKLMEEGRVLKTGVKKGYPLHWWLIGAEK
;
A
#
# COMPACT_ATOMS: atom_id res chain seq x y z
N MET A 1 18.26 38.32 13.65
CA MET A 1 17.89 37.15 14.49
C MET A 1 17.11 36.19 13.61
N ILE A 2 17.69 35.05 13.27
CA ILE A 2 17.02 34.03 12.45
C ILE A 2 16.59 32.92 13.42
N ASN A 3 15.30 32.83 13.70
CA ASN A 3 14.73 31.71 14.44
C ASN A 3 14.63 30.50 13.51
N ASN A 4 15.70 29.71 13.45
CA ASN A 4 15.64 28.35 12.90
C ASN A 4 15.05 27.41 13.95
N ASN A 5 13.74 27.51 14.21
CA ASN A 5 13.00 26.39 14.80
C ASN A 5 12.60 25.44 13.68
N LYS A 6 13.58 24.69 13.15
CA LYS A 6 13.27 23.42 12.51
C LYS A 6 13.02 22.44 13.65
N SER A 7 11.75 22.20 13.93
CA SER A 7 11.32 21.12 14.80
C SER A 7 11.81 19.81 14.17
N ASP A 8 12.92 19.26 14.67
CA ASP A 8 13.24 17.84 14.51
C ASP A 8 12.19 17.05 15.30
N GLU A 9 10.96 16.98 14.77
CA GLU A 9 9.94 16.10 15.33
C GLU A 9 10.41 14.67 15.14
N LYS A 10 10.80 14.02 16.24
CA LYS A 10 11.11 12.60 16.27
C LYS A 10 9.90 11.83 15.73
N MET A 11 10.03 11.34 14.50
CA MET A 11 9.01 10.49 13.89
C MET A 11 8.82 9.24 14.75
N THR A 12 7.57 8.93 15.09
CA THR A 12 7.27 7.73 15.88
C THR A 12 7.60 6.48 15.08
N LYS A 13 7.94 5.38 15.75
CA LYS A 13 8.16 4.09 15.08
C LYS A 13 6.97 3.67 14.20
N GLY A 14 5.76 4.00 14.62
CA GLY A 14 4.55 3.72 13.83
C GLY A 14 4.48 4.54 12.55
N ALA A 15 4.81 5.84 12.61
CA ALA A 15 4.85 6.69 11.42
C ALA A 15 5.94 6.24 10.44
N MET A 16 7.10 5.77 10.93
CA MET A 16 8.14 5.19 10.10
C MET A 16 7.64 3.96 9.32
N ILE A 17 6.99 3.01 10.01
CA ILE A 17 6.43 1.80 9.38
C ILE A 17 5.36 2.17 8.36
N THR A 18 4.47 3.12 8.69
CA THR A 18 3.44 3.57 7.75
C THR A 18 4.06 4.16 6.48
N GLN A 19 5.10 4.99 6.61
CA GLN A 19 5.78 5.59 5.46
C GLN A 19 6.46 4.52 4.61
N GLU A 20 7.16 3.58 5.23
CA GLU A 20 7.82 2.46 4.54
C GLU A 20 6.84 1.59 3.76
N ILE A 21 5.65 1.32 4.34
CA ILE A 21 4.58 0.60 3.65
C ILE A 21 4.04 1.42 2.47
N LEU A 22 3.85 2.73 2.62
CA LEU A 22 3.36 3.59 1.52
C LEU A 22 4.36 3.65 0.36
N ASP A 23 5.65 3.78 0.65
CA ASP A 23 6.71 3.81 -0.36
C ASP A 23 6.78 2.46 -1.10
N THR A 24 6.72 1.35 -0.34
CA THR A 24 6.67 -0.01 -0.90
C THR A 24 5.44 -0.20 -1.78
N LEU A 25 4.26 0.23 -1.33
CA LEU A 25 3.04 0.15 -2.12
C LEU A 25 3.14 0.97 -3.40
N ALA A 26 3.70 2.18 -3.36
CA ALA A 26 3.86 3.02 -4.54
C ALA A 26 4.71 2.32 -5.62
N GLU A 27 5.86 1.77 -5.22
CA GLU A 27 6.74 1.05 -6.14
C GLU A 27 6.09 -0.22 -6.69
N GLN A 28 5.54 -1.07 -5.81
CA GLN A 28 5.00 -2.37 -6.20
C GLN A 28 3.71 -2.24 -7.03
N CYS A 29 2.83 -1.31 -6.67
CA CYS A 29 1.60 -1.04 -7.43
C CYS A 29 1.93 -0.53 -8.83
N ALA A 30 2.82 0.47 -8.94
CA ALA A 30 3.23 1.02 -10.23
C ALA A 30 3.88 -0.04 -11.13
N ALA A 31 4.80 -0.84 -10.58
CA ALA A 31 5.49 -1.90 -11.33
C ALA A 31 4.52 -2.98 -11.84
N LYS A 32 3.62 -3.47 -10.98
CA LYS A 32 2.63 -4.49 -11.35
C LYS A 32 1.61 -3.95 -12.35
N TYR A 33 1.10 -2.73 -12.14
CA TYR A 33 0.19 -2.10 -13.09
C TYR A 33 0.84 -1.90 -14.46
N ALA A 34 2.06 -1.38 -14.52
CA ALA A 34 2.78 -1.17 -15.78
C ALA A 34 2.91 -2.45 -16.62
N ALA A 35 3.06 -3.61 -15.96
CA ALA A 35 3.16 -4.92 -16.62
C ALA A 35 1.84 -5.40 -17.25
N VAL A 36 0.69 -4.88 -16.82
CA VAL A 36 -0.64 -5.32 -17.27
C VAL A 36 -1.54 -4.18 -17.73
N LYS A 37 -1.03 -2.94 -17.85
CA LYS A 37 -1.81 -1.73 -18.14
C LYS A 37 -2.67 -1.82 -19.40
N ASP A 38 -2.21 -2.57 -20.41
CA ASP A 38 -2.93 -2.75 -21.68
C ASP A 38 -4.04 -3.83 -21.58
N LYS A 39 -4.14 -4.52 -20.44
CA LYS A 39 -5.07 -5.62 -20.17
C LYS A 39 -6.10 -5.30 -19.10
N VAL A 40 -5.94 -4.21 -18.37
CA VAL A 40 -6.79 -3.83 -17.25
C VAL A 40 -7.20 -2.36 -17.34
N SER A 41 -8.42 -2.05 -16.93
CA SER A 41 -8.92 -0.67 -16.82
C SER A 41 -9.06 -0.29 -15.34
N LEU A 42 -8.59 0.89 -14.99
CA LEU A 42 -8.78 1.48 -13.66
C LEU A 42 -9.97 2.44 -13.73
N THR A 43 -11.14 1.94 -13.37
CA THR A 43 -12.36 2.73 -13.20
C THR A 43 -12.62 3.01 -11.72
N ASP A 44 -13.60 3.87 -11.41
CA ASP A 44 -13.97 4.22 -10.02
C ASP A 44 -14.31 2.99 -9.15
N ASP A 45 -14.75 1.90 -9.78
CA ASP A 45 -14.97 0.60 -9.15
C ASP A 45 -13.98 -0.44 -9.73
N ILE A 46 -12.83 -0.61 -9.08
CA ILE A 46 -11.83 -1.59 -9.49
C ILE A 46 -12.26 -2.98 -9.03
N SER A 47 -12.40 -3.91 -9.98
CA SER A 47 -12.78 -5.28 -9.65
C SER A 47 -11.72 -6.01 -8.82
N ASP A 48 -12.19 -6.98 -8.05
CA ASP A 48 -11.34 -7.87 -7.26
C ASP A 48 -10.30 -8.62 -8.13
N GLU A 49 -10.68 -9.00 -9.34
CA GLU A 49 -9.81 -9.67 -10.31
C GLU A 49 -8.68 -8.72 -10.77
N THR A 50 -9.01 -7.47 -11.08
CA THR A 50 -8.02 -6.45 -11.44
C THR A 50 -7.09 -6.17 -10.27
N LEU A 51 -7.60 -5.98 -9.05
CA LEU A 51 -6.78 -5.76 -7.84
C LEU A 51 -5.76 -6.87 -7.60
N ARG A 52 -6.10 -8.13 -7.91
CA ARG A 52 -5.16 -9.26 -7.78
C ARG A 52 -4.03 -9.23 -8.80
N LEU A 53 -4.23 -8.59 -9.94
CA LEU A 53 -3.20 -8.45 -10.97
C LEU A 53 -2.25 -7.28 -10.66
N ILE A 54 -2.77 -6.20 -10.07
CA ILE A 54 -2.03 -4.93 -9.94
C ILE A 54 -1.49 -4.68 -8.52
N GLY A 55 -2.06 -5.31 -7.48
CA GLY A 55 -1.65 -5.10 -6.10
C GLY A 55 -0.61 -6.12 -5.62
N PRO A 56 0.34 -5.75 -4.73
CA PRO A 56 1.06 -6.72 -3.92
C PRO A 56 0.17 -7.37 -2.85
N THR A 57 0.55 -8.55 -2.39
CA THR A 57 -0.10 -9.21 -1.26
C THR A 57 0.36 -8.64 0.09
N THR A 58 -0.40 -8.88 1.16
CA THR A 58 0.07 -8.57 2.53
C THR A 58 1.43 -9.20 2.84
N ASN A 59 1.69 -10.41 2.33
CA ASN A 59 2.95 -11.10 2.57
C ASN A 59 4.10 -10.41 1.82
N ASP A 60 3.87 -10.00 0.57
CA ASP A 60 4.87 -9.27 -0.22
C ASP A 60 5.29 -8.00 0.53
N ILE A 61 4.32 -7.22 1.04
CA ILE A 61 4.60 -6.00 1.82
C ILE A 61 5.36 -6.32 3.11
N ALA A 62 4.95 -7.35 3.84
CA ALA A 62 5.61 -7.74 5.07
C ALA A 62 7.08 -8.15 4.84
N GLU A 63 7.34 -8.87 3.76
CA GLU A 63 8.68 -9.30 3.37
C GLU A 63 9.56 -8.11 2.98
N ILE A 64 9.07 -7.20 2.12
CA ILE A 64 9.85 -6.04 1.64
C ILE A 64 10.13 -5.05 2.78
N CYS A 65 9.15 -4.77 3.63
CA CYS A 65 9.29 -3.86 4.78
C CYS A 65 9.98 -4.53 5.98
N VAL A 66 10.34 -5.82 5.89
CA VAL A 66 10.98 -6.59 6.97
C VAL A 66 10.20 -6.49 8.30
N ILE A 67 8.88 -6.63 8.23
CA ILE A 67 7.96 -6.63 9.37
C ILE A 67 7.14 -7.91 9.44
N ASN A 68 6.53 -8.18 10.60
CA ASN A 68 5.60 -9.30 10.71
C ASN A 68 4.35 -9.04 9.84
N VAL A 69 3.85 -10.08 9.16
CA VAL A 69 2.60 -10.07 8.38
C VAL A 69 1.41 -9.50 9.17
N TYR A 70 1.32 -9.74 10.47
CA TYR A 70 0.24 -9.17 11.30
C TYR A 70 0.39 -7.64 11.45
N GLN A 71 1.62 -7.13 11.53
CA GLN A 71 1.89 -5.69 11.58
C GLN A 71 1.59 -5.06 10.22
N ALA A 72 2.06 -5.66 9.13
CA ALA A 72 1.75 -5.20 7.77
C ALA A 72 0.23 -5.08 7.59
N ARG A 73 -0.51 -6.15 7.91
CA ARG A 73 -1.98 -6.16 7.82
C ARG A 73 -2.62 -5.07 8.66
N TYR A 74 -2.16 -4.84 9.88
CA TYR A 74 -2.70 -3.80 10.75
C TYR A 74 -2.54 -2.39 10.16
N TYR A 75 -1.35 -2.04 9.68
CA TYR A 75 -1.11 -0.73 9.07
C TYR A 75 -1.82 -0.57 7.73
N LEU A 76 -1.89 -1.62 6.91
CA LEU A 76 -2.65 -1.62 5.66
C LEU A 76 -4.15 -1.41 5.88
N LEU A 77 -4.72 -2.00 6.95
CA LEU A 77 -6.12 -1.76 7.33
C LEU A 77 -6.35 -0.31 7.77
N LYS A 78 -5.42 0.30 8.53
CA LYS A 78 -5.50 1.72 8.87
C LYS A 78 -5.45 2.62 7.64
N LEU A 79 -4.53 2.35 6.72
CA LEU A 79 -4.45 3.09 5.46
C LEU A 79 -5.73 2.96 4.63
N MET A 80 -6.42 1.82 4.71
CA MET A 80 -7.72 1.61 4.06
C MET A 80 -8.81 2.44 4.74
N GLU A 81 -8.85 2.48 6.08
CA GLU A 81 -9.77 3.35 6.84
C GLU A 81 -9.54 4.84 6.54
N GLU A 82 -8.29 5.23 6.28
CA GLU A 82 -7.90 6.57 5.83
C GLU A 82 -8.19 6.85 4.35
N GLY A 83 -8.72 5.87 3.60
CA GLY A 83 -9.02 6.01 2.18
C GLY A 83 -7.79 6.14 1.29
N ARG A 84 -6.62 5.67 1.74
CA ARG A 84 -5.34 5.72 0.98
C ARG A 84 -5.17 4.51 0.07
N VAL A 85 -5.71 3.36 0.48
CA VAL A 85 -5.55 2.09 -0.24
C VAL A 85 -6.89 1.38 -0.41
N LEU A 86 -6.99 0.59 -1.47
CA LEU A 86 -8.06 -0.38 -1.70
C LEU A 86 -7.52 -1.79 -1.44
N LYS A 87 -8.41 -2.72 -1.12
CA LYS A 87 -8.06 -4.14 -0.99
C LYS A 87 -9.07 -5.05 -1.64
N THR A 88 -8.64 -6.24 -1.98
CA THR A 88 -9.54 -7.29 -2.44
C THR A 88 -10.55 -7.71 -1.36
N GLY A 89 -11.68 -8.27 -1.80
CA GLY A 89 -12.65 -8.98 -0.98
C GLY A 89 -12.01 -10.13 -0.19
N VAL A 90 -12.64 -10.47 0.94
CA VAL A 90 -12.18 -11.57 1.80
C VAL A 90 -12.73 -12.90 1.28
N LYS A 91 -11.85 -13.79 0.84
CA LYS A 91 -12.19 -15.15 0.42
C LYS A 91 -11.24 -16.15 1.09
N LYS A 92 -11.80 -17.21 1.69
CA LYS A 92 -11.01 -18.23 2.41
C LYS A 92 -9.94 -18.83 1.49
N GLY A 93 -8.69 -18.83 1.95
CA GLY A 93 -7.55 -19.39 1.20
C GLY A 93 -6.98 -18.49 0.12
N TYR A 94 -7.48 -17.26 -0.05
CA TYR A 94 -6.95 -16.29 -1.02
C TYR A 94 -6.23 -15.15 -0.29
N PRO A 95 -5.04 -14.73 -0.77
CA PRO A 95 -4.33 -13.61 -0.19
C PRO A 95 -5.05 -12.30 -0.48
N LEU A 96 -4.92 -11.35 0.47
CA LEU A 96 -5.38 -9.98 0.27
C LEU A 96 -4.36 -9.22 -0.55
N HIS A 97 -4.81 -8.61 -1.64
CA HIS A 97 -4.00 -7.70 -2.44
C HIS A 97 -4.41 -6.26 -2.16
N TRP A 98 -3.43 -5.35 -2.23
CA TRP A 98 -3.59 -3.96 -1.83
C TRP A 98 -3.20 -3.05 -2.98
N TRP A 99 -4.02 -2.03 -3.24
CA TRP A 99 -3.76 -1.04 -4.27
C TRP A 99 -3.64 0.34 -3.63
N LEU A 100 -2.54 1.05 -3.89
CA LEU A 100 -2.39 2.45 -3.51
C LEU A 100 -3.14 3.32 -4.51
N ILE A 101 -4.09 4.13 -4.01
CA ILE A 101 -4.87 5.03 -4.86
C ILE A 101 -3.94 6.08 -5.46
N GLY A 102 -3.96 6.21 -6.79
CA GLY A 102 -3.09 7.13 -7.52
C GLY A 102 -1.75 6.52 -7.96
N ALA A 103 -1.50 5.23 -7.72
CA ALA A 103 -0.27 4.56 -8.15
C ALA A 103 -0.17 4.34 -9.68
N GLU A 104 -1.22 4.67 -10.43
CA GLU A 104 -1.22 4.65 -11.89
C GLU A 104 -0.57 5.89 -12.54
N LYS A 105 -0.29 6.93 -11.75
CA LYS A 105 0.18 8.25 -12.22
C LYS A 105 1.69 8.35 -12.37
#